data_AF-A0A2E3H4U4-F1
#
_entry.id   AF-A0A2E3H4U4-F1
#
_cell.length_a   1.000
_cell.length_b   1.000
_cell.length_c   1.000
_cell.angle_alpha   90.00
_cell.angle_beta   90.00
_cell.angle_gamma   90.00
#
_symmetry.space_group_name_H-M   'P 1'
#
loop_
_entity.id
_entity.type
_entity.pdbx_description
1 polymer ?
#
loop_
_entity_poly.entity_id
_entity_poly.type
_entity_poly.pdbx_seq_one_letter_code
_entity_poly.pdbx_strand_id
1 'polypeptide(L)' 'MVSFDWPGLMRAGLIGLRLKPAEFWALTPAELRLMLGEGALPTLGRARLDEMLARYPDAGGPAMTDPKGE' A
#
# COMPACT_ATOMS: atom_id res chain seq x y z
N MET A 1 -3.67 14.64 -1.14
CA MET A 1 -2.91 13.54 -0.51
C MET A 1 -3.94 12.61 0.11
N VAL A 2 -4.10 11.39 -0.38
CA VAL A 2 -5.13 10.47 0.14
C VAL A 2 -4.61 9.93 1.47
N SER A 3 -5.24 10.29 2.59
CA SER A 3 -4.91 9.69 3.87
C SER A 3 -5.43 8.26 3.88
N PHE A 4 -4.55 7.30 4.19
CA PHE A 4 -4.99 5.93 4.44
C PHE A 4 -5.82 5.91 5.74
N ASP A 5 -7.06 5.41 5.69
CA ASP A 5 -7.93 5.31 6.87
C ASP A 5 -7.50 4.13 7.76
N TRP A 6 -6.38 4.31 8.42
CA TRP A 6 -5.83 3.37 9.39
C TRP A 6 -6.80 3.05 10.54
N PRO A 7 -7.47 4.04 11.15
CA PRO A 7 -8.47 3.77 12.19
C PRO A 7 -9.67 2.97 11.68
N GLY A 8 -10.13 3.22 10.45
CA GLY A 8 -11.19 2.44 9.82
C GLY A 8 -10.81 0.98 9.63
N LEU A 9 -9.58 0.74 9.14
CA LEU A 9 -9.04 -0.61 8.96
C LEU A 9 -8.98 -1.40 10.28
N MET A 10 -8.46 -0.76 11.34
CA MET A 10 -8.34 -1.39 12.66
C MET A 10 -9.70 -1.74 13.26
N ARG A 11 -10.71 -0.87 13.11
CA ARG A 11 -12.08 -1.15 13.56
C ARG A 11 -12.71 -2.28 12.75
N ALA A 12 -12.54 -2.28 11.43
CA ALA A 12 -13.07 -3.31 10.56
C ALA A 12 -12.48 -4.70 10.88
N GLY A 13 -11.16 -4.80 11.06
CA GLY A 13 -10.48 -6.06 11.34
C GLY A 13 -10.66 -6.57 12.78
N LEU A 14 -10.36 -5.74 13.78
CA LEU A 14 -10.32 -6.19 15.19
C LEU A 14 -11.70 -6.18 15.86
N ILE A 15 -12.60 -5.29 15.45
CA ILE A 15 -13.95 -5.16 16.03
C ILE A 15 -15.00 -5.80 15.12
N GLY A 16 -14.99 -5.48 13.83
CA GLY A 16 -15.95 -5.98 12.85
C GLY A 16 -15.83 -7.48 12.59
N LEU A 17 -14.64 -7.94 12.19
CA LEU A 17 -14.35 -9.35 11.94
C LEU A 17 -13.95 -10.14 13.21
N ARG A 18 -13.78 -9.44 14.34
CA ARG A 18 -13.33 -10.00 15.65
C ARG A 18 -12.06 -10.85 15.55
N LEU A 19 -11.17 -10.51 14.63
CA LEU A 19 -9.88 -11.18 14.48
C LEU A 19 -8.99 -10.91 15.70
N LYS A 20 -8.21 -11.90 16.12
CA LYS A 20 -7.13 -11.63 17.07
C LYS A 20 -6.08 -10.74 16.39
N PRO A 21 -5.35 -9.89 17.14
CA PRO A 21 -4.31 -9.04 16.57
C PRO A 21 -3.29 -9.82 15.73
N ALA A 22 -2.89 -11.01 16.19
CA ALA A 22 -1.96 -11.87 15.46
C ALA A 22 -2.53 -12.37 14.13
N GLU A 23 -3.81 -12.73 14.09
CA GLU A 23 -4.49 -13.18 12.87
C GLU A 23 -4.64 -12.03 11.89
N PHE A 24 -5.02 -10.84 12.36
CA PHE A 24 -5.13 -9.64 11.55
C PHE A 24 -3.80 -9.25 10.88
N TRP A 25 -2.68 -9.34 11.61
CA TRP A 25 -1.36 -9.04 11.06
C TRP A 25 -0.77 -10.15 10.19
N ALA A 26 -1.26 -11.38 10.32
CA ALA A 26 -0.90 -12.48 9.44
C ALA A 26 -1.62 -12.43 8.09
N LEU A 27 -2.76 -11.74 8.01
CA LEU A 27 -3.53 -11.60 6.77
C LEU A 27 -2.86 -10.61 5.81
N THR A 28 -2.91 -10.95 4.53
CA THR A 28 -2.61 -9.99 3.48
C THR A 28 -3.75 -8.98 3.35
N PRO A 29 -3.47 -7.74 2.90
CA PRO A 29 -4.54 -6.76 2.65
C PRO A 29 -5.60 -7.24 1.66
N ALA A 30 -5.27 -8.17 0.75
CA ALA A 30 -6.22 -8.75 -0.18
C ALA A 30 -7.21 -9.71 0.51
N GLU A 31 -6.71 -10.56 1.41
CA GLU A 31 -7.54 -11.49 2.19
C GLU A 31 -8.45 -10.75 3.17
N LEU A 32 -7.92 -9.72 3.84
CA LEU A 32 -8.73 -8.89 4.73
C LEU A 32 -9.92 -8.27 4.00
N ARG A 33 -9.70 -7.77 2.79
CA ARG A 33 -10.76 -7.14 1.99
C ARG A 33 -11.80 -8.13 1.50
N LEU A 34 -11.35 -9.32 1.08
CA LEU A 34 -12.23 -10.42 0.74
C LEU A 34 -13.13 -10.76 1.93
N MET A 35 -12.59 -10.83 3.14
CA MET A 35 -13.36 -11.06 4.37
C MET A 35 -14.30 -9.91 4.73
N LEU A 36 -13.95 -8.67 4.39
CA LEU A 36 -14.81 -7.50 4.54
C LEU A 36 -15.92 -7.41 3.48
N GLY A 37 -15.99 -8.36 2.54
CA GLY A 37 -16.98 -8.36 1.46
C GLY A 37 -16.68 -7.32 0.36
N GLU A 38 -15.52 -6.66 0.42
CA GLU A 38 -15.02 -5.86 -0.68
C GLU A 38 -14.44 -6.83 -1.72
N GLY A 39 -15.19 -7.07 -2.79
CA GLY A 39 -14.71 -7.81 -3.95
C GLY A 39 -13.38 -7.25 -4.46
N ALA A 40 -12.61 -8.11 -5.14
CA ALA A 40 -11.26 -7.79 -5.63
C ALA A 40 -11.22 -6.38 -6.25
N LEU A 41 -10.32 -5.54 -5.76
CA LEU A 41 -10.05 -4.28 -6.46
C LEU A 41 -9.64 -4.58 -7.90
N PRO A 42 -9.93 -3.67 -8.83
CA PRO A 42 -9.32 -3.74 -10.15
C PRO A 42 -7.81 -3.88 -9.99
N THR A 43 -7.26 -4.95 -10.57
CA THR A 43 -5.84 -5.20 -10.62
C THR A 43 -5.15 -3.96 -11.20
N LEU A 44 -4.02 -3.56 -10.64
CA LEU A 44 -3.24 -2.45 -11.17
C LEU A 44 -2.78 -2.81 -12.59
N GLY A 45 -3.54 -2.37 -13.59
CA GLY A 45 -3.23 -2.63 -14.99
C GLY A 45 -2.00 -1.86 -15.44
N ARG A 46 -1.39 -2.33 -16.54
CA ARG A 46 -0.18 -1.71 -17.11
C ARG A 46 -0.35 -0.21 -17.36
N ALA A 47 -1.49 0.19 -17.92
CA ALA A 47 -1.81 1.59 -18.17
C ALA A 47 -1.78 2.45 -16.90
N ARG A 48 -2.31 1.92 -15.78
CA ARG A 48 -2.32 2.64 -14.50
C ARG A 48 -0.93 2.74 -13.89
N LEU A 49 -0.10 1.71 -14.07
CA LEU A 49 1.31 1.77 -13.70
C LEU A 49 2.06 2.84 -14.51
N ASP A 50 1.84 2.89 -15.83
CA ASP A 50 2.48 3.87 -16.70
C ASP A 50 2.04 5.31 -16.34
N GLU A 51 0.77 5.52 -15.99
CA GLU A 51 0.27 6.80 -15.45
C GLU A 51 0.95 7.20 -14.12
N MET A 52 1.24 6.23 -13.25
CA MET A 52 1.91 6.48 -11.97
C MET A 52 3.38 6.85 -12.20
N LEU A 53 4.08 6.15 -13.09
CA LEU A 53 5.45 6.47 -13.46
C LEU A 53 5.58 7.88 -14.07
N ALA A 54 4.61 8.27 -14.90
CA ALA A 54 4.57 9.63 -15.45
C ALA A 54 4.28 10.71 -14.39
N ARG A 55 3.48 10.38 -13.37
CA ARG A 55 3.08 11.32 -12.31
C ARG A 55 4.12 11.46 -11.21
N TYR A 56 4.87 10.40 -10.96
CA TYR A 56 5.92 10.34 -9.95
C TYR A 56 7.22 9.88 -10.62
N PRO A 57 7.82 10.71 -11.50
CA PRO A 57 9.11 10.40 -12.07
C PRO A 57 10.14 10.36 -10.94
N ASP A 58 10.96 9.31 -10.91
CA ASP A 58 12.11 9.24 -10.02
C ASP A 58 13.10 10.33 -10.46
N ALA A 59 12.96 11.53 -9.90
CA ALA A 59 13.98 12.55 -10.00
C ALA A 59 15.21 11.98 -9.31
N GLY A 60 16.26 11.73 -10.08
CA GLY A 60 17.53 11.25 -9.57
C GLY A 60 17.89 12.01 -8.30
N GLY A 61 17.84 11.29 -7.16
CA GLY A 61 18.40 11.79 -5.92
C GLY A 61 19.79 12.35 -6.22
N PRO A 62 20.20 13.43 -5.51
CA PRO A 62 21.39 14.20 -5.85
C PRO A 62 22.50 13.23 -6.22
N ALA A 63 22.97 13.33 -7.48
CA ALA A 63 24.02 12.47 -7.99
C ALA A 63 25.10 12.43 -6.91
N MET A 64 25.22 11.28 -6.23
CA MET A 64 26.26 11.09 -5.25
C MET A 64 27.53 11.09 -6.09
N THR A 65 28.15 12.25 -6.17
CA THR A 65 29.43 12.45 -6.82
C THR A 65 30.46 11.75 -5.95
N ASP A 66 30.71 10.48 -6.26
CA ASP A 66 31.91 9.75 -5.84
C ASP A 66 33.17 10.40 -6.46
N PRO A 67 34.37 10.18 -5.91
CA PRO A 67 34.88 10.79 -4.67
C PRO A 67 36.08 11.69 -5.02
N LYS A 68 36.22 12.86 -4.36
CA LYS A 68 37.44 13.65 -4.50
C LYS A 68 38.52 12.99 -3.64
N GLY A 69 39.52 12.42 -4.31
CA GLY A 69 40.78 12.05 -3.68
C GLY A 69 41.50 13.28 -3.13
N GLU A 70 42.12 13.11 -1.97
CA GLU A 70 43.46 13.60 -1.60
C GLU A 70 44.06 12.59 -0.60
#